data_AF-A0A819QQV0-F1
#
_entry.id   AF-A0A819QQV0-F1
#
_cell.length_a   1.000
_cell.length_b   1.000
_cell.length_c   1.000
_cell.angle_alpha   90.00
_cell.angle_beta   90.00
_cell.angle_gamma   90.00
#
_symmetry.space_group_name_H-M   'P 1'
#
loop_
_entity.id
_entity.type
_entity.pdbx_description
1 polymer ?
#
loop_
_entity_poly.entity_id
_entity_poly.type
_entity_poly.pdbx_seq_one_letter_code
_entity_poly.pdbx_strand_id
1 'polypeptide(L)'
;NLELNNNNEQTNFHGQFLLNSNAMDIDLQPLPAITYTTIGGIIDLYIFTGPTVQNVIEQYWNIIGVREYRRIKQTSRRFLFFFLI
;
A
#
# COMPACT_ATOMS: atom_id res chain seq x y z
N ASN A 1 32.75 -6.72 -25.17
CA ASN A 1 31.38 -7.11 -25.56
C ASN A 1 30.77 -7.97 -24.48
N LEU A 2 30.13 -7.32 -23.51
CA LEU A 2 29.05 -7.82 -22.64
C LEU A 2 28.76 -6.64 -21.71
N GLU A 3 28.19 -5.59 -22.31
CA GLU A 3 27.49 -4.58 -21.52
C GLU A 3 26.40 -5.34 -20.76
N LEU A 4 26.54 -5.41 -19.44
CA LEU A 4 25.45 -5.87 -18.59
C LEU A 4 24.34 -4.82 -18.66
N ASN A 5 23.54 -4.92 -19.71
CA ASN A 5 22.20 -4.38 -19.78
C ASN A 5 21.34 -5.10 -18.74
N ASN A 6 21.53 -4.74 -17.48
CA ASN A 6 20.51 -4.94 -16.45
C ASN A 6 19.93 -3.57 -16.13
N ASN A 7 19.38 -2.94 -17.16
CA ASN A 7 18.32 -1.98 -16.95
C ASN A 7 17.17 -2.75 -16.28
N ASN A 8 16.70 -2.23 -15.14
CA ASN A 8 15.48 -2.63 -14.42
C ASN A 8 15.64 -3.62 -13.24
N GLU A 9 16.55 -3.38 -12.30
CA GLU A 9 16.25 -3.77 -10.92
C GLU A 9 15.10 -2.89 -10.40
N GLN A 10 13.87 -3.28 -10.73
CA GLN A 10 12.69 -2.63 -10.19
C GLN A 10 12.58 -3.02 -8.72
N THR A 11 13.03 -2.13 -7.84
CA THR A 11 12.74 -2.22 -6.41
C THR A 11 11.22 -2.15 -6.23
N ASN A 12 10.61 -3.33 -6.17
CA ASN A 12 9.17 -3.48 -6.03
C ASN A 12 8.82 -3.60 -4.55
N PHE A 13 7.90 -2.75 -4.11
CA PHE A 13 7.40 -2.75 -2.74
C PHE A 13 6.05 -3.45 -2.70
N HIS A 14 5.80 -4.18 -1.62
CA HIS A 14 4.53 -4.84 -1.38
C HIS A 14 4.04 -4.55 0.04
N GLY A 15 2.72 -4.57 0.23
CA GLY A 15 2.07 -4.45 1.52
C GLY A 15 0.98 -5.50 1.65
N GLN A 16 0.71 -5.96 2.86
CA GLN A 16 -0.35 -6.91 3.16
C GLN A 16 -1.23 -6.34 4.26
N PHE A 17 -2.55 -6.48 4.11
CA PHE A 17 -3.54 -6.02 5.09
C PHE A 17 -4.60 -7.10 5.26
N LEU A 18 -4.73 -7.62 6.48
CA LEU A 18 -5.75 -8.59 6.83
C LEU A 18 -6.91 -7.86 7.53
N LEU A 19 -8.06 -7.80 6.86
CA LEU A 19 -9.26 -7.19 7.38
C LEU A 19 -9.99 -8.19 8.28
N ASN A 20 -9.66 -8.16 9.58
CA ASN A 20 -10.34 -8.95 10.60
C ASN A 20 -10.46 -8.12 11.89
N SER A 21 -11.63 -8.14 12.51
CA SER A 21 -11.91 -7.40 13.76
C SER A 21 -11.98 -8.31 14.99
N ASN A 22 -11.80 -9.62 14.83
CA ASN A 22 -11.73 -10.59 15.93
C ASN A 22 -10.33 -10.61 16.54
N ALA A 23 -10.18 -11.22 17.72
CA ALA A 23 -8.86 -11.37 18.32
C ALA A 23 -7.93 -12.15 17.39
N MET A 24 -6.72 -11.63 17.22
CA MET A 24 -5.73 -12.16 16.32
C MET A 24 -4.37 -12.07 16.97
N ASP A 25 -3.56 -13.11 16.74
CA ASP A 25 -2.15 -13.14 17.07
C ASP A 25 -1.31 -13.19 15.80
N ILE A 26 -0.13 -12.56 15.84
CA ILE A 26 0.80 -12.44 14.71
C ILE A 26 2.16 -12.97 15.16
N ASP A 27 2.56 -14.11 14.61
CA ASP A 27 3.86 -14.70 14.89
C ASP A 27 4.82 -14.56 13.70
N LEU A 28 6.05 -14.16 14.00
CA LEU A 28 7.13 -13.98 13.03
C LEU A 28 8.09 -15.16 13.12
N GLN A 29 8.13 -15.95 12.07
CA GLN A 29 9.02 -17.10 12.02
C GLN A 29 10.45 -16.66 11.67
N PRO A 30 11.47 -17.46 12.04
CA PRO A 30 12.86 -17.21 11.66
C PRO A 30 13.11 -17.35 10.14
N LEU A 31 12.21 -18.04 9.43
CA LEU A 31 12.09 -17.97 7.98
C LEU A 31 11.17 -16.79 7.60
N PRO A 32 11.30 -16.19 6.41
CA PRO A 32 10.45 -15.07 5.99
C PRO A 32 8.99 -15.54 5.80
N ALA A 33 8.28 -15.68 6.90
CA ALA A 33 6.92 -16.16 7.00
C ALA A 33 6.24 -15.48 8.20
N ILE A 34 4.97 -15.11 7.99
CA ILE A 34 4.12 -14.48 8.97
C ILE A 34 2.92 -15.40 9.16
N THR A 35 2.61 -15.75 10.41
CA THR A 35 1.45 -16.58 10.72
C THR A 35 0.39 -15.73 11.41
N TYR A 36 -0.82 -15.72 10.83
CA TYR A 36 -1.99 -15.05 11.39
C TYR A 36 -2.90 -16.08 12.06
N THR A 37 -2.99 -16.03 13.40
CA THR A 37 -3.89 -16.91 14.16
C THR A 37 -5.09 -16.10 14.62
N THR A 38 -6.26 -16.35 14.02
CA THR A 38 -7.51 -15.62 14.34
C THR A 38 -8.48 -16.57 15.04
N ILE A 39 -9.16 -16.12 16.09
CA ILE A 39 -10.19 -16.93 16.78
C ILE A 39 -11.50 -17.07 15.99
N GLY A 40 -11.67 -16.34 14.88
CA GLY A 40 -12.85 -16.42 14.04
C GLY A 40 -12.92 -15.33 12.98
N GLY A 41 -14.05 -15.30 12.26
CA GLY A 41 -14.28 -14.41 11.12
C GLY A 41 -13.86 -15.03 9.79
N ILE A 42 -13.73 -14.17 8.78
CA ILE A 42 -13.29 -14.54 7.43
C ILE A 42 -11.86 -14.02 7.24
N ILE A 43 -11.06 -14.78 6.51
CA ILE A 43 -9.74 -14.32 6.09
C ILE A 43 -9.94 -13.44 4.86
N ASP A 44 -10.02 -12.12 5.08
CA ASP A 44 -10.09 -11.12 4.01
C ASP A 44 -8.75 -10.39 3.87
N LEU A 45 -7.89 -10.91 2.98
CA LEU A 45 -6.51 -10.46 2.79
C LEU A 45 -6.39 -9.57 1.55
N TYR A 46 -5.89 -8.35 1.75
CA TYR A 46 -5.54 -7.40 0.69
C TYR A 46 -4.03 -7.34 0.49
N ILE A 47 -3.59 -7.49 -0.76
CA ILE A 47 -2.19 -7.39 -1.15
C ILE A 47 -2.02 -6.18 -2.06
N PHE A 48 -1.05 -5.33 -1.72
CA PHE A 48 -0.71 -4.12 -2.43
C PHE A 48 0.66 -4.27 -3.06
N THR A 49 0.83 -3.79 -4.29
CA THR A 49 2.13 -3.80 -4.97
C THR A 49 2.36 -2.48 -5.67
N GLY A 50 3.60 -2.00 -5.67
CA GLY A 50 3.94 -0.75 -6.34
C GLY A 50 5.44 -0.53 -6.51
N PRO A 51 5.84 0.29 -7.49
CA PRO A 51 7.25 0.61 -7.74
C PRO A 51 7.83 1.57 -6.68
N THR A 52 6.99 2.16 -5.83
CA THR A 52 7.41 3.04 -4.73
C THR A 52 6.60 2.75 -3.48
N VAL A 53 7.22 2.92 -2.31
CA VAL A 53 6.56 2.77 -0.99
C VAL A 53 5.33 3.67 -0.88
N GLN A 54 5.42 4.90 -1.39
CA GLN A 54 4.32 5.86 -1.37
C GLN A 54 3.10 5.33 -2.12
N ASN A 55 3.28 4.62 -3.24
CA ASN A 55 2.18 4.05 -4.02
C ASN A 55 1.46 2.94 -3.22
N VAL A 56 2.22 2.08 -2.55
CA VAL A 56 1.66 1.04 -1.66
C VAL A 56 0.84 1.67 -0.52
N ILE A 57 1.36 2.74 0.09
CA ILE A 57 0.65 3.49 1.13
C ILE A 57 -0.61 4.13 0.54
N GLU A 58 -0.54 4.81 -0.59
CA GLU A 58 -1.72 5.41 -1.23
C GLU A 58 -2.81 4.37 -1.54
N GLN A 59 -2.43 3.16 -1.99
CA GLN A 59 -3.38 2.05 -2.19
C GLN A 59 -4.02 1.60 -0.87
N TYR A 60 -3.24 1.42 0.20
CA TYR A 60 -3.75 1.10 1.53
C TYR A 60 -4.77 2.15 2.02
N TRP A 61 -4.45 3.44 1.90
CA TRP A 61 -5.31 4.55 2.34
C TRP A 61 -6.63 4.61 1.57
N ASN A 62 -6.63 4.23 0.29
CA ASN A 62 -7.86 4.13 -0.51
C ASN A 62 -8.77 3.01 -0.03
N ILE A 63 -8.24 1.87 0.44
CA ILE A 63 -9.05 0.74 0.93
C ILE A 63 -9.64 1.06 2.31
N ILE A 64 -8.85 1.58 3.24
CA ILE A 64 -9.34 1.95 4.58
C ILE A 64 -10.25 3.20 4.56
N GLY A 65 -10.27 3.94 3.45
CA GLY A 65 -11.22 5.04 3.23
C GLY A 65 -10.80 6.41 3.76
N VAL A 66 -9.51 6.68 3.95
CA VAL A 66 -9.07 8.04 4.34
C VAL A 66 -9.14 8.97 3.13
N ARG A 67 -10.26 9.69 3.03
CA ARG A 67 -10.61 10.57 1.89
C ARG A 67 -9.80 11.87 1.83
N GLU A 68 -9.01 12.20 2.85
CA GLU A 68 -8.46 13.54 2.98
C GLU A 68 -7.22 13.80 2.10
N TYR A 69 -6.39 12.79 1.85
CA TYR A 69 -5.16 12.96 1.06
C TYR A 69 -5.45 13.37 -0.40
N ARG A 70 -6.52 12.82 -0.99
CA ARG A 70 -6.91 13.15 -2.37
C ARG A 70 -7.52 14.55 -2.48
N ARG A 71 -8.20 15.05 -1.43
CA ARG A 71 -8.73 16.42 -1.43
C ARG A 71 -7.62 17.46 -1.49
N ILE A 72 -6.49 17.27 -0.80
CA ILE A 72 -5.43 18.30 -0.74
C ILE A 72 -4.75 18.47 -2.11
N LYS A 73 -4.45 17.39 -2.84
CA LYS A 73 -3.90 17.52 -4.21
C LYS A 73 -4.92 18.03 -5.23
N GLN A 74 -6.20 17.68 -5.08
CA GLN A 74 -7.26 18.09 -6.02
C GLN A 74 -7.70 19.55 -5.82
N THR A 75 -7.86 19.98 -4.57
CA THR A 75 -8.27 21.34 -4.21
C THR A 75 -7.20 22.35 -4.62
N SER A 76 -5.92 22.00 -4.51
CA SER A 76 -4.81 22.87 -4.93
C SER A 76 -4.80 23.14 -6.45
N ARG A 77 -5.23 22.19 -7.28
CA ARG A 77 -5.38 22.40 -8.74
C ARG A 77 -6.56 23.29 -9.14
N ARG A 78 -7.59 23.41 -8.30
CA ARG A 78 -8.71 24.34 -8.52
C ARG A 78 -8.41 25.74 -8.00
N PHE A 79 -7.55 25.85 -6.99
CA PHE A 79 -7.14 27.13 -6.44
C PHE A 79 -6.24 27.93 -7.42
N LEU A 80 -5.36 27.24 -8.15
CA LEU A 80 -4.52 27.85 -9.18
C LEU A 80 -5.29 28.35 -10.40
N PHE A 81 -6.47 27.81 -10.70
CA PHE A 81 -7.32 28.28 -11.81
C PHE A 81 -8.05 29.60 -11.52
N PHE A 82 -8.27 29.92 -10.23
CA PHE A 82 -8.93 31.17 -9.82
C PHE A 82 -8.00 32.39 -9.81
N PHE A 83 -6.69 32.17 -9.87
CA PHE A 83 -5.68 33.24 -9.85
C PHE A 83 -5.11 33.55 -11.25
N LEU A 84 -5.52 32.80 -12.28
CA LEU A 84 -5.01 32.91 -13.65
C LEU A 84 -6.07 33.43 -14.65
N ILE A 85 -7.20 33.94 -14.16
CA ILE A 85 -8.22 34.70 -14.90
C ILE A 85 -8.38 36.04 -14.19
#